data_AF-A0A925V816-F1
#
_entry.id   AF-A0A925V816-F1
#
_cell.length_a   1.000
_cell.length_b   1.000
_cell.length_c   1.000
_cell.angle_alpha   90.00
_cell.angle_beta   90.00
_cell.angle_gamma   90.00
#
_symmetry.space_group_name_H-M   'P 1'
#
loop_
_entity.id
_entity.type
_entity.pdbx_description
1 polymer ?
#
loop_
_entity_poly.entity_id
_entity_poly.type
_entity_poly.pdbx_seq_one_letter_code
_entity_poly.pdbx_strand_id
1 'polypeptide(L)'
;MSDEAPQQDVVPPGEDERPLGALAHACGAAIAIAAALPLTPDGRSFLGMLRAELGRGVLDAILMLVGFGSPFLFGLAVALVASPRLREHAVEIVRTPLGLVHGQLLLVAFVLWRQGRAVAALPLFGFALIGAFAYAWSGAQAPGGRSLSLRSTVRWGAMVLAGVAAWCRLQRLADIDMGLAVDVVLGAAIVLSWACRPVRVAAPPSSG
;
A
#
# COMPACT_ATOMS: atom_id res chain seq x y z
N MET A 1 -23.50 37.74 -16.00
CA MET A 1 -22.38 36.80 -15.77
C MET A 1 -22.73 36.06 -14.49
N SER A 2 -23.42 34.93 -14.64
CA SER A 2 -23.75 34.07 -13.51
C SER A 2 -22.55 33.17 -13.26
N ASP A 3 -22.01 33.26 -12.06
CA ASP A 3 -20.87 32.49 -11.57
C ASP A 3 -21.37 31.08 -11.24
N GLU A 4 -21.36 30.18 -12.23
CA GLU A 4 -21.62 28.75 -12.02
C GLU A 4 -20.45 28.17 -11.22
N ALA A 5 -20.61 28.16 -9.89
CA ALA A 5 -19.74 27.41 -9.01
C ALA A 5 -19.69 25.94 -9.50
N PRO A 6 -18.50 25.33 -9.62
CA PRO A 6 -18.37 23.96 -10.09
C PRO A 6 -19.19 23.07 -9.18
N GLN A 7 -20.26 22.50 -9.75
CA GLN A 7 -21.14 21.55 -9.11
C GLN A 7 -20.29 20.34 -8.71
N GLN A 8 -19.85 20.33 -7.45
CA GLN A 8 -19.16 19.18 -6.88
C GLN A 8 -20.13 18.01 -6.96
N ASP A 9 -19.80 17.01 -7.77
CA ASP A 9 -20.47 15.72 -7.79
C ASP A 9 -20.48 15.17 -6.36
N VAL A 10 -21.60 15.38 -5.67
CA VAL A 10 -21.87 14.79 -4.37
C VAL A 10 -22.13 13.32 -4.65
N VAL A 11 -21.07 12.51 -4.63
CA VAL A 11 -21.18 11.06 -4.62
C VAL A 11 -22.14 10.70 -3.48
N PRO A 12 -23.27 10.02 -3.75
CA PRO A 12 -24.27 9.74 -2.75
C PRO A 12 -23.66 8.90 -1.62
N PRO A 13 -23.99 9.21 -0.35
CA PRO A 13 -23.54 8.40 0.78
C PRO A 13 -24.16 7.00 0.65
N GLY A 14 -23.33 6.00 0.34
CA GLY A 14 -23.75 4.59 0.26
C GLY A 14 -23.11 3.74 -0.84
N GLU A 15 -22.51 4.33 -1.89
CA GLU A 15 -21.91 3.53 -2.97
C GLU A 15 -20.52 2.96 -2.63
N ASP A 16 -19.82 3.58 -1.68
CA ASP A 16 -18.43 3.25 -1.31
C ASP A 16 -18.30 2.14 -0.24
N GLU A 17 -19.43 1.59 0.22
CA GLU A 17 -19.50 0.48 1.19
C GLU A 17 -19.45 -0.90 0.54
N ARG A 18 -19.42 -0.98 -0.81
CA ARG A 18 -19.36 -2.28 -1.49
C ARG A 18 -18.09 -3.03 -1.06
N PRO A 19 -18.23 -4.30 -0.63
CA PRO A 19 -17.08 -5.10 -0.23
C PRO A 19 -16.06 -5.19 -1.37
N LEU A 20 -14.80 -5.41 -0.99
CA LEU A 20 -13.74 -5.65 -1.97
C LEU A 20 -14.09 -6.89 -2.80
N GLY A 21 -13.75 -6.85 -4.09
CA GLY A 21 -13.97 -8.00 -4.97
C GLY A 21 -13.00 -9.14 -4.65
N ALA A 22 -13.35 -10.38 -5.03
CA ALA A 22 -12.50 -11.55 -4.82
C ALA A 22 -11.08 -11.38 -5.39
N LEU A 23 -10.94 -10.68 -6.52
CA LEU A 23 -9.65 -10.35 -7.12
C LEU A 23 -8.77 -9.51 -6.18
N ALA A 24 -9.33 -8.55 -5.46
CA ALA A 24 -8.57 -7.72 -4.52
C ALA A 24 -8.02 -8.54 -3.35
N HIS A 25 -8.82 -9.46 -2.82
CA HIS A 25 -8.39 -10.38 -1.77
C HIS A 25 -7.33 -11.37 -2.26
N ALA A 26 -7.47 -11.89 -3.49
CA ALA A 26 -6.46 -12.75 -4.12
C ALA A 26 -5.12 -12.00 -4.31
N CYS A 27 -5.15 -10.75 -4.75
CA CYS A 27 -3.94 -9.93 -4.83
C CYS A 27 -3.34 -9.65 -3.44
N GLY A 28 -4.16 -9.37 -2.43
CA GLY A 28 -3.70 -9.25 -1.04
C GLY A 28 -2.98 -10.51 -0.56
N ALA A 29 -3.57 -11.69 -0.82
CA ALA A 29 -2.98 -12.98 -0.49
C ALA A 29 -1.67 -13.21 -1.25
N ALA A 30 -1.61 -12.88 -2.54
CA ALA A 30 -0.39 -12.98 -3.34
C ALA A 30 0.75 -12.11 -2.78
N ILE A 31 0.44 -10.87 -2.38
CA ILE A 31 1.39 -9.97 -1.71
C ILE A 31 1.87 -10.61 -0.40
N ALA A 32 0.96 -11.13 0.44
CA ALA A 32 1.34 -11.77 1.70
C ALA A 32 2.23 -13.01 1.49
N ILE A 33 1.89 -13.87 0.53
CA ILE A 33 2.62 -15.09 0.18
C ILE A 33 4.01 -14.76 -0.38
N ALA A 34 4.17 -13.60 -1.05
CA ALA A 34 5.48 -13.15 -1.54
C ALA A 34 6.54 -13.02 -0.43
N ALA A 35 6.14 -12.92 0.84
CA ALA A 35 7.06 -12.97 1.98
C ALA A 35 7.88 -14.27 2.05
N ALA A 36 7.35 -15.37 1.51
CA ALA A 36 8.01 -16.66 1.45
C ALA A 36 8.91 -16.83 0.21
N LEU A 37 8.80 -15.95 -0.78
CA LEU A 37 9.57 -16.01 -2.02
C LEU A 37 10.97 -15.38 -1.85
N PRO A 38 11.94 -15.73 -2.72
CA PRO A 38 13.25 -15.09 -2.75
C PRO A 38 13.12 -13.56 -2.88
N LEU A 39 13.69 -12.83 -1.91
CA LEU A 39 13.78 -11.38 -1.94
C LEU A 39 15.18 -10.91 -2.37
N THR A 40 16.21 -11.66 -1.99
CA THR A 40 17.63 -11.38 -2.32
C THR A 40 18.12 -12.28 -3.47
N PRO A 41 19.21 -11.92 -4.16
CA PRO A 41 19.89 -12.77 -5.14
C PRO A 41 20.26 -14.15 -4.59
N ASP A 42 20.66 -14.21 -3.32
CA ASP A 42 21.05 -15.45 -2.62
C ASP A 42 19.87 -16.41 -2.35
N GLY A 43 18.66 -16.05 -2.78
CA GLY A 43 17.47 -16.87 -2.55
C GLY A 43 16.79 -16.65 -1.19
N ARG A 44 17.32 -15.78 -0.32
CA ARG A 44 16.72 -15.56 1.01
C ARG A 44 15.38 -14.85 0.90
N SER A 45 14.36 -15.43 1.54
CA SER A 45 13.01 -14.87 1.66
C SER A 45 12.87 -14.01 2.92
N PHE A 46 11.82 -13.18 2.96
CA PHE A 46 11.53 -12.38 4.16
C PHE A 46 11.25 -13.25 5.38
N LEU A 47 10.47 -14.32 5.24
CA LEU A 47 10.21 -15.26 6.33
C LEU A 47 11.48 -15.97 6.81
N GLY A 48 12.40 -16.30 5.89
CA GLY A 48 13.70 -16.87 6.25
C GLY A 48 14.53 -15.91 7.10
N MET A 49 14.57 -14.63 6.71
CA MET A 49 15.28 -13.61 7.49
C MET A 49 14.60 -13.33 8.83
N LEU A 50 13.26 -13.24 8.86
CA LEU A 50 12.50 -13.05 10.10
C LEU A 50 12.74 -14.19 11.10
N ARG A 51 12.79 -15.43 10.62
CA ARG A 51 13.13 -16.60 11.44
C ARG A 51 14.55 -16.51 11.99
N ALA A 52 15.50 -16.04 11.18
CA ALA A 52 16.88 -15.87 11.62
C ALA A 52 16.99 -14.79 12.72
N GLU A 53 16.30 -13.66 12.58
CA GLU A 53 16.25 -12.61 13.59
C GLU A 53 15.52 -13.06 14.87
N LEU A 54 14.48 -13.90 14.76
CA LEU A 54 13.83 -14.48 15.93
C LEU A 54 14.79 -15.35 16.77
N GLY A 55 15.76 -15.99 16.10
CA GLY A 55 16.85 -16.72 16.78
C GLY A 55 17.85 -15.81 17.50
N ARG A 56 17.91 -14.52 17.15
CA ARG A 56 18.76 -13.50 17.80
C ARG A 56 18.03 -12.81 18.96
N GLY A 57 16.73 -12.57 18.79
CA GLY A 57 15.87 -11.99 19.81
C GLY A 57 14.45 -11.72 19.32
N VAL A 58 13.47 -11.83 20.22
CA VAL A 58 12.06 -11.53 19.92
C VAL A 58 11.88 -10.06 19.50
N LEU A 59 12.59 -9.15 20.15
CA LEU A 59 12.52 -7.72 19.83
C LEU A 59 13.02 -7.43 18.41
N ASP A 60 14.14 -8.04 18.01
CA ASP A 60 14.71 -7.84 16.66
C ASP A 60 13.75 -8.36 15.57
N ALA A 61 13.12 -9.52 15.81
CA ALA A 61 12.09 -10.04 14.92
C ALA A 61 10.87 -9.10 14.81
N ILE A 62 10.40 -8.53 15.93
CA ILE A 62 9.29 -7.57 15.92
C ILE A 62 9.69 -6.30 15.15
N LEU A 63 10.88 -5.75 15.40
CA LEU A 63 11.37 -4.57 14.68
C LEU A 63 11.50 -4.85 13.18
N MET A 64 12.00 -6.03 12.80
CA MET A 64 12.07 -6.46 11.41
C MET A 64 10.68 -6.59 10.78
N LEU A 65 9.72 -7.18 11.50
CA LEU A 65 8.35 -7.37 11.04
C LEU A 65 7.62 -6.04 10.85
N VAL A 66 7.72 -5.13 11.81
CA VAL A 66 7.08 -3.82 11.76
C VAL A 66 7.73 -2.93 10.71
N GLY A 67 9.07 -2.91 10.66
CA GLY A 67 9.83 -2.12 9.70
C GLY A 67 9.65 -2.65 8.29
N PHE A 68 10.17 -3.84 8.00
CA PHE A 68 10.28 -4.36 6.64
C PHE A 68 9.14 -5.30 6.25
N GLY A 69 8.41 -5.86 7.21
CA GLY A 69 7.28 -6.77 6.95
C GLY A 69 5.96 -6.08 6.64
N SER A 70 5.88 -4.75 6.83
CA SER A 70 4.65 -3.97 6.66
C SER A 70 3.98 -4.12 5.28
N PRO A 71 4.68 -4.25 4.12
CA PRO A 71 4.03 -4.51 2.84
C PRO A 71 3.31 -5.88 2.81
N PHE A 72 3.90 -6.90 3.42
CA PHE A 72 3.32 -8.24 3.50
C PHE A 72 2.15 -8.27 4.48
N LEU A 73 2.25 -7.55 5.61
CA LEU A 73 1.15 -7.37 6.55
C LEU A 73 -0.02 -6.60 5.92
N PHE A 74 0.25 -5.61 5.07
CA PHE A 74 -0.78 -4.94 4.28
C PHE A 74 -1.49 -5.92 3.35
N GLY A 75 -0.74 -6.74 2.59
CA GLY A 75 -1.33 -7.80 1.76
C GLY A 75 -2.21 -8.76 2.57
N LEU A 76 -1.72 -9.19 3.74
CA LEU A 76 -2.46 -10.06 4.64
C LEU A 76 -3.74 -9.40 5.15
N ALA A 77 -3.68 -8.12 5.56
CA ALA A 77 -4.85 -7.35 5.98
C ALA A 77 -5.90 -7.30 4.86
N VAL A 78 -5.51 -7.00 3.62
CA VAL A 78 -6.40 -7.00 2.45
C VAL A 78 -7.03 -8.37 2.21
N ALA A 79 -6.29 -9.47 2.40
CA ALA A 79 -6.83 -10.82 2.27
C ALA A 79 -7.84 -11.14 3.39
N LEU A 80 -7.53 -10.79 4.63
CA LEU A 80 -8.34 -11.13 5.82
C LEU A 80 -9.68 -10.40 5.86
N VAL A 81 -9.76 -9.15 5.38
CA VAL A 81 -11.02 -8.38 5.36
C VAL A 81 -12.07 -8.94 4.39
N ALA A 82 -11.78 -10.04 3.68
CA ALA A 82 -12.79 -10.86 3.00
C ALA A 82 -13.77 -11.52 4.00
N SER A 83 -13.31 -11.78 5.22
CA SER A 83 -14.10 -12.43 6.26
C SER A 83 -15.26 -11.54 6.71
N PRO A 84 -16.50 -12.04 6.73
CA PRO A 84 -17.66 -11.28 7.22
C PRO A 84 -17.48 -10.75 8.65
N ARG A 85 -16.75 -11.50 9.49
CA ARG A 85 -16.50 -11.15 10.90
C ARG A 85 -15.62 -9.92 11.09
N LEU A 86 -14.87 -9.53 10.06
CA LEU A 86 -13.89 -8.44 10.13
C LEU A 86 -14.36 -7.18 9.39
N ARG A 87 -15.59 -7.16 8.85
CA ARG A 87 -16.09 -6.06 8.02
C ARG A 87 -16.16 -4.73 8.77
N GLU A 88 -16.61 -4.77 10.03
CA GLU A 88 -16.75 -3.58 10.89
C GLU A 88 -15.41 -2.90 11.15
N HIS A 89 -14.32 -3.67 11.24
CA HIS A 89 -12.96 -3.18 11.48
C HIS A 89 -12.08 -3.16 10.23
N ALA A 90 -12.64 -3.43 9.05
CA ALA A 90 -11.85 -3.69 7.84
C ALA A 90 -10.94 -2.51 7.47
N VAL A 91 -11.45 -1.28 7.60
CA VAL A 91 -10.69 -0.07 7.34
C VAL A 91 -9.51 0.07 8.31
N GLU A 92 -9.74 -0.16 9.60
CA GLU A 92 -8.71 -0.07 10.65
C GLU A 92 -7.62 -1.14 10.45
N ILE A 93 -8.04 -2.38 10.18
CA ILE A 93 -7.15 -3.53 9.93
C ILE A 93 -6.21 -3.25 8.76
N VAL A 94 -6.69 -2.60 7.69
CA VAL A 94 -5.86 -2.25 6.51
C VAL A 94 -5.04 -0.98 6.77
N ARG A 95 -5.57 0.01 7.48
CA ARG A 95 -4.89 1.29 7.75
C ARG A 95 -3.65 1.12 8.62
N THR A 96 -3.69 0.27 9.63
CA THR A 96 -2.53 0.06 10.52
C THR A 96 -1.25 -0.34 9.79
N PRO A 97 -1.20 -1.45 9.02
CA PRO A 97 -0.01 -1.81 8.28
C PRO A 97 0.34 -0.80 7.19
N LEU A 98 -0.66 -0.13 6.59
CA LEU A 98 -0.40 0.92 5.61
C LEU A 98 0.31 2.14 6.23
N GLY A 99 -0.05 2.54 7.45
CA GLY A 99 0.67 3.57 8.19
C GLY A 99 2.12 3.20 8.44
N LEU A 100 2.38 1.93 8.78
CA LEU A 100 3.73 1.40 8.94
C LEU A 100 4.52 1.41 7.62
N VAL A 101 3.89 1.06 6.49
CA VAL A 101 4.51 1.16 5.15
C VAL A 101 4.98 2.59 4.88
N HIS A 102 4.14 3.60 5.14
CA HIS A 102 4.53 5.01 4.95
C HIS A 102 5.66 5.44 5.88
N GLY A 103 5.58 5.08 7.16
CA GLY A 103 6.61 5.41 8.14
C GLY A 103 7.97 4.82 7.77
N GLN A 104 8.00 3.52 7.43
CA GLN A 104 9.23 2.86 7.02
C GLN A 104 9.74 3.40 5.68
N LEU A 105 8.86 3.61 4.70
CA LEU A 105 9.24 4.13 3.40
C LEU A 105 9.91 5.49 3.54
N LEU A 106 9.34 6.39 4.36
CA LEU A 106 9.92 7.70 4.63
C LEU A 106 11.30 7.59 5.29
N LEU A 107 11.43 6.76 6.32
CA LEU A 107 12.70 6.55 7.02
C LEU A 107 13.77 5.96 6.08
N VAL A 108 13.45 4.89 5.35
CA VAL A 108 14.37 4.23 4.42
C VAL A 108 14.76 5.17 3.29
N ALA A 109 13.80 5.87 2.68
CA ALA A 109 14.09 6.81 1.60
C ALA A 109 14.98 7.98 2.07
N PHE A 110 14.74 8.50 3.29
CA PHE A 110 15.60 9.51 3.90
C PHE A 110 17.04 8.99 4.11
N VAL A 111 17.19 7.80 4.68
CA VAL A 111 18.51 7.19 4.92
C VAL A 111 19.26 6.97 3.60
N LEU A 112 18.59 6.45 2.58
CA LEU A 112 19.17 6.20 1.26
C LEU A 112 19.57 7.49 0.55
N TRP A 113 18.73 8.52 0.61
CA TRP A 113 19.03 9.85 0.09
C TRP A 113 20.26 10.44 0.77
N ARG A 114 20.30 10.41 2.12
CA ARG A 114 21.43 10.92 2.91
C ARG A 114 22.74 10.20 2.60
N GLN A 115 22.69 8.90 2.32
CA GLN A 115 23.88 8.10 2.00
C GLN A 115 24.33 8.22 0.54
N GLY A 116 23.45 8.63 -0.38
CA GLY A 116 23.76 8.78 -1.80
C GLY A 116 24.06 7.47 -2.55
N ARG A 117 23.66 6.32 -2.01
CA ARG A 117 24.04 4.98 -2.53
C ARG A 117 22.99 4.32 -3.42
N ALA A 118 21.80 4.90 -3.58
CA ALA A 118 20.71 4.29 -4.33
C ALA A 118 20.30 5.11 -5.56
N VAL A 119 19.92 4.40 -6.63
CA VAL A 119 19.45 5.03 -7.87
C VAL A 119 18.13 5.74 -7.58
N ALA A 120 18.03 7.01 -8.01
CA ALA A 120 16.85 7.82 -7.81
C ALA A 120 16.40 7.94 -6.34
N ALA A 121 17.36 7.99 -5.39
CA ALA A 121 17.05 8.12 -3.96
C ALA A 121 16.26 9.39 -3.61
N LEU A 122 16.59 10.53 -4.23
CA LEU A 122 15.86 11.79 -4.01
C LEU A 122 14.40 11.72 -4.53
N PRO A 123 14.13 11.23 -5.75
CA PRO A 123 12.76 10.93 -6.19
C PRO A 123 12.00 9.99 -5.25
N LEU A 124 12.63 8.91 -4.76
CA LEU A 124 12.00 8.02 -3.77
C LEU A 124 11.65 8.77 -2.49
N PHE A 125 12.54 9.62 -2.00
CA PHE A 125 12.30 10.41 -0.80
C PHE A 125 11.16 11.41 -0.99
N GLY A 126 11.11 12.12 -2.12
CA GLY A 126 9.99 13.00 -2.46
C GLY A 126 8.65 12.24 -2.55
N PHE A 127 8.66 11.07 -3.18
CA PHE A 127 7.49 10.18 -3.24
C PHE A 127 7.02 9.75 -1.84
N ALA A 128 7.96 9.33 -0.98
CA ALA A 128 7.68 8.92 0.39
C ALA A 128 7.10 10.07 1.23
N LEU A 129 7.68 11.27 1.11
CA LEU A 129 7.25 12.45 1.85
C LEU A 129 5.84 12.89 1.46
N ILE A 130 5.57 13.03 0.16
CA ILE A 130 4.25 13.40 -0.35
C ILE A 130 3.24 12.30 0.00
N GLY A 131 3.61 11.03 -0.17
CA GLY A 131 2.77 9.89 0.17
C GLY A 131 2.35 9.85 1.64
N ALA A 132 3.33 10.04 2.54
CA ALA A 132 3.10 10.07 3.98
C ALA A 132 2.25 11.29 4.40
N PHE A 133 2.50 12.47 3.82
CA PHE A 133 1.73 13.67 4.11
C PHE A 133 0.28 13.54 3.63
N ALA A 134 0.07 13.07 2.40
CA ALA A 134 -1.27 12.80 1.87
C ALA A 134 -2.01 11.76 2.72
N TYR A 135 -1.32 10.71 3.16
CA TYR A 135 -1.89 9.70 4.05
C TYR A 135 -2.28 10.30 5.41
N ALA A 136 -1.38 11.05 6.06
CA ALA A 136 -1.66 11.70 7.34
C ALA A 136 -2.82 12.70 7.24
N TRP A 137 -2.84 13.52 6.19
CA TRP A 137 -3.92 14.49 5.94
C TRP A 137 -5.27 13.80 5.74
N SER A 138 -5.28 12.64 5.08
CA SER A 138 -6.50 11.84 4.90
C SER A 138 -7.03 11.21 6.20
N GLY A 139 -6.16 11.05 7.20
CA GLY A 139 -6.50 10.58 8.55
C GLY A 139 -6.93 11.71 9.51
N ALA A 140 -6.48 12.94 9.27
CA ALA A 140 -6.70 14.09 10.15
C ALA A 140 -8.05 14.81 9.97
N GLN A 141 -8.98 14.30 9.15
CA GLN A 141 -10.29 14.93 8.97
C GLN A 141 -11.09 14.92 10.28
N ALA A 142 -11.54 16.13 10.68
CA ALA A 142 -12.23 16.47 11.93
C ALA A 142 -13.54 15.69 12.18
N PRO A 143 -14.15 15.74 13.39
CA PRO A 143 -15.46 15.13 13.65
C PRO A 143 -16.49 15.61 12.63
N GLY A 144 -17.01 14.69 11.80
CA GLY A 144 -17.90 15.00 10.67
C GLY A 144 -17.24 14.95 9.28
N GLY A 145 -15.93 14.75 9.19
CA GLY A 145 -15.19 14.55 7.94
C GLY A 145 -15.38 13.15 7.36
N ARG A 146 -15.46 13.05 6.02
CA ARG A 146 -15.66 11.77 5.32
C ARG A 146 -14.44 10.88 5.51
N SER A 147 -14.58 9.79 6.26
CA SER A 147 -13.56 8.74 6.35
C SER A 147 -13.29 8.14 4.97
N LEU A 148 -12.01 7.94 4.60
CA LEU A 148 -11.65 7.24 3.37
C LEU A 148 -12.30 5.85 3.34
N SER A 149 -12.96 5.51 2.23
CA SER A 149 -13.51 4.18 2.03
C SER A 149 -12.42 3.11 2.04
N LEU A 150 -12.79 1.87 2.38
CA LEU A 150 -11.89 0.72 2.37
C LEU A 150 -11.23 0.56 1.00
N ARG A 151 -12.02 0.64 -0.08
CA ARG A 151 -11.55 0.53 -1.46
C ARG A 151 -10.50 1.59 -1.79
N SER A 152 -10.74 2.85 -1.42
CA SER A 152 -9.79 3.95 -1.62
C SER A 152 -8.50 3.73 -0.83
N THR A 153 -8.62 3.28 0.42
CA THR A 153 -7.48 2.94 1.29
C THR A 153 -6.62 1.82 0.70
N VAL A 154 -7.25 0.74 0.25
CA VAL A 154 -6.57 -0.39 -0.38
C VAL A 154 -5.90 0.02 -1.69
N ARG A 155 -6.60 0.78 -2.54
CA ARG A 155 -6.02 1.30 -3.79
C ARG A 155 -4.80 2.18 -3.52
N TRP A 156 -4.87 3.06 -2.53
CA TRP A 156 -3.75 3.92 -2.14
C TRP A 156 -2.54 3.08 -1.71
N GLY A 157 -2.73 2.12 -0.80
CA GLY A 157 -1.66 1.21 -0.38
C GLY A 157 -1.08 0.41 -1.55
N ALA A 158 -1.92 -0.07 -2.46
CA ALA A 158 -1.47 -0.79 -3.65
C ALA A 158 -0.63 0.11 -4.60
N MET A 159 -1.00 1.37 -4.80
CA MET A 159 -0.18 2.31 -5.59
C MET A 159 1.18 2.57 -4.93
N VAL A 160 1.22 2.70 -3.60
CA VAL A 160 2.47 2.87 -2.86
C VAL A 160 3.38 1.64 -3.02
N LEU A 161 2.83 0.44 -2.81
CA LEU A 161 3.57 -0.82 -2.99
C LEU A 161 4.08 -0.99 -4.42
N ALA A 162 3.25 -0.68 -5.43
CA ALA A 162 3.67 -0.75 -6.83
C ALA A 162 4.81 0.24 -7.13
N GLY A 163 4.73 1.47 -6.62
CA GLY A 163 5.80 2.47 -6.77
C GLY A 163 7.11 2.03 -6.14
N VAL A 164 7.06 1.51 -4.91
CA VAL A 164 8.25 1.01 -4.20
C VAL A 164 8.83 -0.21 -4.90
N ALA A 165 8.00 -1.19 -5.31
CA ALA A 165 8.48 -2.38 -6.01
C ALA A 165 9.09 -2.05 -7.38
N ALA A 166 8.50 -1.10 -8.12
CA ALA A 166 9.07 -0.58 -9.35
C ALA A 166 10.42 0.12 -9.11
N TRP A 167 10.53 0.92 -8.04
CA TRP A 167 11.80 1.53 -7.65
C TRP A 167 12.86 0.49 -7.23
N CYS A 168 12.46 -0.58 -6.53
CA CYS A 168 13.35 -1.71 -6.22
C CYS A 168 13.86 -2.38 -7.50
N ARG A 169 13.00 -2.52 -8.52
CA ARG A 169 13.42 -3.02 -9.84
C ARG A 169 14.37 -2.09 -10.57
N LEU A 170 14.23 -0.77 -10.40
CA LEU A 170 15.14 0.22 -10.96
C LEU A 170 16.58 0.08 -10.43
N GLN A 171 16.78 -0.49 -9.23
CA GLN A 171 18.11 -0.68 -8.65
C GLN A 171 19.00 -1.65 -9.44
N ARG A 172 18.43 -2.41 -10.39
CA ARG A 172 19.21 -3.17 -11.38
C ARG A 172 20.18 -2.31 -12.19
N LEU A 173 19.87 -1.02 -12.38
CA LEU A 173 20.78 -0.08 -13.04
C LEU A 173 22.07 0.18 -12.25
N ALA A 174 22.12 -0.22 -10.98
CA ALA A 174 23.29 -0.18 -10.12
C ALA A 174 23.75 -1.61 -9.72
N ASP A 175 23.46 -2.61 -10.55
CA ASP A 175 23.83 -4.02 -10.35
C ASP A 175 23.25 -4.64 -9.06
N ILE A 176 22.17 -4.07 -8.53
CA ILE A 176 21.44 -4.64 -7.40
C ILE A 176 20.23 -5.41 -7.93
N ASP A 177 20.39 -6.73 -8.05
CA ASP A 177 19.29 -7.60 -8.42
C ASP A 177 18.42 -7.95 -7.21
N MET A 178 17.10 -7.86 -7.40
CA MET A 178 16.11 -8.29 -6.41
C MET A 178 15.42 -9.57 -6.87
N GLY A 179 15.06 -10.41 -5.91
CA GLY A 179 14.42 -11.70 -6.16
C GLY A 179 12.97 -11.62 -6.65
N LEU A 180 12.35 -12.78 -6.85
CA LEU A 180 11.00 -12.96 -7.39
C LEU A 180 9.91 -12.28 -6.53
N ALA A 181 10.13 -12.14 -5.23
CA ALA A 181 9.17 -11.50 -4.33
C ALA A 181 8.79 -10.09 -4.81
N VAL A 182 9.76 -9.32 -5.33
CA VAL A 182 9.52 -7.96 -5.82
C VAL A 182 8.62 -7.96 -7.05
N ASP A 183 8.79 -8.91 -7.98
CA ASP A 183 7.91 -9.02 -9.17
C ASP A 183 6.48 -9.36 -8.79
N VAL A 184 6.32 -10.33 -7.87
CA VAL A 184 4.99 -10.75 -7.42
C VAL A 184 4.28 -9.60 -6.72
N VAL A 185 4.98 -8.86 -5.84
CA VAL A 185 4.42 -7.68 -5.19
C VAL A 185 4.06 -6.61 -6.22
N LEU A 186 4.94 -6.32 -7.19
CA LEU A 186 4.68 -5.32 -8.24
C LEU A 186 3.44 -5.67 -9.06
N GLY A 187 3.38 -6.90 -9.60
CA GLY A 187 2.26 -7.36 -10.41
C GLY A 187 0.95 -7.38 -9.62
N ALA A 188 0.95 -7.94 -8.42
CA ALA A 188 -0.23 -7.99 -7.57
C ALA A 188 -0.70 -6.60 -7.14
N ALA A 189 0.22 -5.68 -6.83
CA ALA A 189 -0.11 -4.32 -6.44
C ALA A 189 -0.70 -3.50 -7.60
N ILE A 190 -0.20 -3.67 -8.83
CA ILE A 190 -0.79 -3.03 -10.03
C ILE A 190 -2.22 -3.54 -10.24
N VAL A 191 -2.44 -4.86 -10.21
CA VAL A 191 -3.77 -5.46 -10.40
C VAL A 191 -4.71 -5.04 -9.26
N LEU A 192 -4.25 -5.03 -8.02
CA LEU A 192 -5.02 -4.58 -6.86
C LEU A 192 -5.45 -3.11 -6.99
N SER A 193 -4.53 -2.23 -7.38
CA SER A 193 -4.82 -0.82 -7.63
C SER A 193 -5.88 -0.63 -8.72
N TRP A 194 -5.81 -1.44 -9.79
CA TRP A 194 -6.78 -1.44 -10.88
C TRP A 194 -8.15 -1.97 -10.45
N ALA A 195 -8.18 -3.09 -9.73
CA ALA A 195 -9.41 -3.73 -9.22
C ALA A 195 -10.17 -2.83 -8.23
N CYS A 196 -9.48 -1.91 -7.56
CA CYS A 196 -10.05 -0.96 -6.62
C CYS A 196 -10.33 0.43 -7.22
N ARG A 197 -10.37 0.59 -8.55
CA ARG A 197 -10.78 1.84 -9.19
C ARG A 197 -12.23 2.20 -8.82
N PRO A 198 -12.55 3.49 -8.61
CA PRO A 198 -13.91 3.95 -8.42
C PRO A 198 -14.69 3.74 -9.72
N VAL A 199 -15.91 3.23 -9.60
CA VAL A 199 -16.85 3.16 -10.73
C VAL A 199 -17.38 4.58 -10.92
N ARG A 200 -17.07 5.22 -12.05
CA ARG A 200 -17.72 6.48 -12.40
C ARG A 200 -19.16 6.15 -12.80
N VAL A 201 -20.13 6.57 -12.00
CA VAL A 201 -21.52 6.58 -12.43
C VAL A 201 -21.66 7.72 -13.44
N ALA A 202 -22.10 7.40 -14.67
CA ALA A 202 -22.38 8.43 -15.66
C ALA A 202 -23.52 9.32 -15.15
N ALA A 203 -23.33 10.65 -15.20
CA ALA A 203 -24.38 11.58 -14.83
C ALA A 203 -25.65 11.29 -15.65
N PRO A 204 -26.85 11.34 -15.05
CA PRO A 204 -28.09 11.14 -15.79
C PRO A 204 -28.18 12.19 -16.91
N PRO A 205 -28.72 11.83 -18.09
CA PRO A 205 -28.87 12.78 -19.19
C PRO A 205 -29.72 13.95 -18.71
N SER A 206 -29.21 15.17 -18.88
CA SER A 206 -29.98 16.39 -18.61
C SER A 206 -31.21 16.39 -19.50
N SER A 207 -32.39 16.18 -18.90
CA SER A 207 -33.67 16.33 -19.59
C SER A 207 -33.85 17.79 -19.97
N GLY A 208 -33.61 18.10 -21.25
CA GLY A 208 -33.98 19.36 -21.89
C GLY A 208 -35.42 19.33 -22.41
#